data_AF-A0A1J1LTD9-F1
#
_entry.id   AF-A0A1J1LTD9-F1
#
_cell.length_a   1.000
_cell.length_b   1.000
_cell.length_c   1.000
_cell.angle_alpha   90.00
_cell.angle_beta   90.00
_cell.angle_gamma   90.00
#
_symmetry.space_group_name_H-M   'P 1'
#
loop_
_entity.id
_entity.type
_entity.pdbx_description
1 polymer ?
#
loop_
_entity_poly.entity_id
_entity_poly.type
_entity_poly.pdbx_seq_one_letter_code
_entity_poly.pdbx_strand_id
1 'polypeptide(L)' 'MMLRGFPPKIIWIRRGNCSTSEIEAMLRTHINDIQTLFDDSSLGILTLY' A
#
# COMPACT_ATOMS: atom_id res chain seq x y z
N MET A 1 -18.32 -10.91 -17.02
CA MET A 1 -17.73 -9.57 -17.24
C MET A 1 -16.37 -9.56 -16.55
N MET A 2 -15.27 -9.60 -17.30
CA MET A 2 -13.92 -9.50 -16.73
C MET A 2 -13.51 -8.03 -16.69
N LEU A 3 -13.11 -7.53 -15.51
CA LEU A 3 -12.44 -6.23 -15.41
C LEU A 3 -11.04 -6.36 -16.05
N ARG A 4 -10.86 -5.83 -17.26
CA ARG A 4 -9.56 -5.72 -17.96
C ARG A 4 -8.85 -4.40 -17.61
N GLY A 5 -8.78 -4.07 -16.33
CA GLY A 5 -8.07 -2.90 -15.82
C GLY A 5 -6.69 -3.27 -15.28
N PHE A 6 -5.85 -2.27 -15.06
CA PHE A 6 -4.62 -2.42 -14.26
C PHE A 6 -5.01 -3.04 -12.89
N PRO A 7 -4.22 -3.98 -12.34
CA PRO A 7 -4.56 -4.64 -11.08
C PRO A 7 -4.83 -3.61 -9.97
N PRO A 8 -5.69 -3.95 -8.99
CA PRO A 8 -5.97 -3.04 -7.88
C PRO A 8 -4.66 -2.66 -7.18
N LYS A 9 -4.57 -1.40 -6.72
CA LYS A 9 -3.44 -0.94 -5.92
C LYS A 9 -3.50 -1.61 -4.55
N ILE A 10 -2.47 -2.37 -4.19
CA ILE A 10 -2.40 -3.15 -2.94
C ILE A 10 -1.26 -2.63 -2.07
N ILE A 11 -1.55 -2.35 -0.80
CA ILE A 11 -0.53 -2.10 0.22
C ILE A 11 -0.40 -3.38 1.06
N TRP A 12 0.77 -4.00 1.01
CA TRP A 12 1.08 -5.22 1.73
C TRP A 12 1.91 -4.91 2.97
N ILE A 13 1.32 -5.07 4.16
CA ILE A 13 1.98 -4.79 5.44
C ILE A 13 2.58 -6.08 5.99
N ARG A 14 3.90 -6.14 6.12
CA ARG A 14 4.66 -7.29 6.62
C ARG A 14 5.06 -7.16 8.09
N ARG A 15 4.12 -6.72 8.93
CA ARG A 15 4.29 -6.66 10.38
C ARG A 15 3.57 -7.80 11.10
N GLY A 16 4.27 -8.48 12.00
CA GLY A 16 3.67 -9.36 13.01
C GLY A 16 3.26 -8.58 14.26
N ASN A 17 2.46 -9.19 15.15
CA ASN A 17 2.03 -8.70 16.47
C ASN A 17 2.37 -7.22 16.76
N CYS A 18 1.59 -6.33 16.18
CA CYS A 18 1.72 -4.89 16.40
C CYS A 18 0.36 -4.32 16.73
N SER A 19 0.37 -3.20 17.45
CA SER A 19 -0.83 -2.45 17.75
C SER A 19 -1.36 -1.76 16.50
N THR A 20 -2.67 -1.48 16.47
CA THR A 20 -3.28 -0.67 15.41
C THR A 20 -2.60 0.70 15.27
N SER A 21 -2.13 1.27 16.38
CA SER A 21 -1.42 2.55 16.40
C SER A 21 -0.07 2.49 15.67
N GLU A 22 0.65 1.36 15.76
CA GLU A 22 1.90 1.18 15.01
C GLU A 22 1.63 1.06 13.50
N ILE A 23 0.55 0.37 13.11
CA ILE A 23 0.13 0.29 11.70
C ILE A 23 -0.21 1.69 11.19
N GLU A 24 -0.97 2.48 11.97
CA GLU A 24 -1.30 3.85 11.61
C GLU A 24 -0.05 4.73 11.45
N ALA A 25 0.89 4.67 12.41
CA ALA A 25 2.14 5.42 12.33
C ALA A 25 2.97 5.02 11.10
N MET A 26 3.01 3.72 10.78
CA MET A 26 3.71 3.21 9.60
C MET A 26 3.07 3.76 8.31
N LEU A 27 1.75 3.71 8.19
CA LEU A 27 1.04 4.27 7.03
C LEU A 27 1.25 5.77 6.89
N ARG A 28 1.20 6.52 8.00
CA ARG A 28 1.46 7.98 8.01
C ARG A 28 2.88 8.31 7.60
N THR A 29 3.86 7.49 8.01
CA THR A 29 5.27 7.69 7.66
C THR A 29 5.53 7.42 6.18
N HIS A 30 4.81 6.47 5.57
CA HIS A 30 4.97 6.08 4.16
C HIS A 30 3.91 6.73 3.24
N ILE A 31 3.36 7.89 3.63
CA ILE A 31 2.30 8.55 2.87
C ILE A 31 2.75 8.92 1.45
N ASN A 32 4.02 9.30 1.27
CA ASN A 32 4.59 9.63 -0.03
C ASN A 32 4.68 8.39 -0.95
N ASP A 33 5.00 7.23 -0.40
CA ASP A 33 5.06 5.98 -1.16
C ASP A 33 3.67 5.52 -1.58
N ILE A 34 2.67 5.74 -0.71
CA ILE A 34 1.26 5.48 -1.01
C ILE A 34 0.75 6.41 -2.11
N GLN A 35 1.13 7.69 -2.09
CA GLN A 35 0.82 8.63 -3.17
C GLN A 35 1.47 8.20 -4.48
N THR A 36 2.74 7.81 -4.43
CA THR A 36 3.46 7.28 -5.60
C THR A 36 2.79 6.04 -6.17
N LEU A 37 2.31 5.11 -5.32
CA LEU A 37 1.54 3.95 -5.74
C LEU A 37 0.24 4.35 -6.47
N PHE A 38 -0.40 5.44 -6.03
CA PHE A 38 -1.63 5.93 -6.65
C PHE A 38 -1.37 6.60 -8.00
N ASP A 39 -0.37 7.48 -8.05
CA ASP A 39 -0.04 8.28 -9.25
C ASP A 39 0.64 7.45 -10.35
N ASP A 40 1.47 6.47 -9.96
CA ASP A 40 2.19 5.64 -10.92
C ASP A 40 1.29 4.51 -11.44
N SER A 41 0.85 4.63 -12.69
CA SER A 41 0.01 3.63 -13.36
C SER A 41 0.67 2.27 -13.59
N SER A 42 1.98 2.13 -13.34
CA SER A 42 2.76 0.88 -13.49
C SER A 42 2.99 0.16 -12.16
N LEU A 43 2.83 0.84 -11.02
CA LEU A 43 2.97 0.26 -9.69
C LEU A 43 1.64 -0.32 -9.19
N GLY A 44 1.58 -1.63 -8.97
CA GLY A 44 0.39 -2.32 -8.45
C GLY A 44 0.45 -2.65 -6.96
N ILE A 45 1.65 -2.78 -6.40
CA ILE A 45 1.87 -3.30 -5.04
C ILE A 45 2.94 -2.47 -4.34
N LEU A 46 2.63 -2.02 -3.12
CA LEU A 46 3.58 -1.40 -2.20
C LEU A 46 3.75 -2.32 -0.98
N THR A 47 4.98 -2.72 -0.67
CA THR A 47 5.25 -3.56 0.52
C THR A 47 5.88 -2.71 1.62
N LEU A 48 5.26 -2.70 2.80
CA LEU A 48 5.74 -2.02 3.99
C LEU A 48 6.17 -3.05 5.03
N TYR A 49 7.30 -2.84 5.71
CA TYR A 49 7.91 -3.79 6.65
C TYR A 49 7.79 -3.31 8.10
#